data_AF-A0A2Y9CA56-F1
#
_entry.id   AF-A0A2Y9CA56-F1
#
_cell.length_a   1.000
_cell.length_b   1.000
_cell.length_c   1.000
_cell.angle_alpha   90.00
_cell.angle_beta   90.00
_cell.angle_gamma   90.00
#
_symmetry.space_group_name_H-M   'P 1'
#
loop_
_entity.id
_entity.type
_entity.pdbx_description
1 polymer ?
#
loop_
_entity_poly.entity_id
_entity_poly.type
_entity_poly.pdbx_seq_one_letter_code
_entity_poly.pdbx_strand_id
1 'polypeptide(L)'
;MVENKYLLYSHYGIKENATCSEIIVRAAKKSYLEFCRRVSFEKNISVDDRRTFEFEVEKLLANMIPRLIEEIVNEDENQELFDRKHNEICEAIINIYSGVGGQSYGIAQRWLNLTLMNLVVISSNLEADYLHIKNARKYFHVPVEQYLLEAATTRYKNRFQHGLNLKYAPLKHDKAYSYQMDWFCPGKTQPFEYWEYPEYIEFQYAVRNKLKEVPINQNYCDSLDWAFKSFIEVSQA
;
A
#
# COMPACT_ATOMS: atom_id res chain seq x y z
N MET A 1 -23.31 8.41 -11.47
CA MET A 1 -24.48 7.55 -11.17
C MET A 1 -24.76 7.55 -9.66
N VAL A 2 -26.03 7.44 -9.24
CA VAL A 2 -26.44 7.49 -7.81
C VAL A 2 -25.87 6.31 -7.02
N GLU A 3 -25.71 5.17 -7.67
CA GLU A 3 -25.15 3.92 -7.13
C GLU A 3 -23.70 4.10 -6.68
N ASN A 4 -22.85 4.75 -7.48
CA ASN A 4 -21.46 5.03 -7.10
C ASN A 4 -21.40 5.93 -5.87
N LYS A 5 -22.28 6.93 -5.79
CA LYS A 5 -22.38 7.81 -4.62
C LYS A 5 -22.80 7.04 -3.37
N TYR A 6 -23.77 6.13 -3.49
CA TYR A 6 -24.17 5.23 -2.41
C TYR A 6 -23.02 4.32 -1.96
N LEU A 7 -22.25 3.75 -2.90
CA LEU A 7 -21.08 2.91 -2.59
C LEU A 7 -20.01 3.70 -1.84
N LEU A 8 -19.68 4.92 -2.30
CA LEU A 8 -18.71 5.80 -1.65
C LEU A 8 -19.14 6.19 -0.23
N TYR A 9 -20.41 6.51 -0.03
CA TYR A 9 -20.95 6.79 1.30
C TYR A 9 -20.97 5.55 2.18
N SER A 10 -21.46 4.41 1.68
CA SER A 10 -21.59 3.19 2.48
C SER A 10 -20.25 2.59 2.86
N HIS A 11 -19.24 2.66 1.99
CA HIS A 11 -17.96 1.98 2.19
C HIS A 11 -16.88 2.88 2.81
N TYR A 12 -16.88 4.17 2.45
CA TYR A 12 -15.89 5.16 2.92
C TYR A 12 -16.51 6.29 3.75
N GLY A 13 -17.84 6.40 3.80
CA GLY A 13 -18.53 7.53 4.45
C GLY A 13 -18.38 8.86 3.69
N ILE A 14 -17.94 8.83 2.43
CA ILE A 14 -17.68 10.03 1.63
C ILE A 14 -19.01 10.64 1.17
N LYS A 15 -19.18 11.94 1.44
CA LYS A 15 -20.34 12.73 1.01
C LYS A 15 -20.03 13.44 -0.30
N GLU A 16 -21.06 13.86 -1.03
CA GLU A 16 -20.90 14.53 -2.34
C GLU A 16 -20.05 15.81 -2.27
N ASN A 17 -20.10 16.54 -1.16
CA ASN A 17 -19.36 17.79 -0.94
C ASN A 17 -18.07 17.60 -0.13
N ALA A 18 -17.58 16.36 0.00
CA ALA A 18 -16.35 16.09 0.73
C ALA A 18 -15.16 16.75 0.04
N THR A 19 -14.35 17.44 0.83
CA THR A 19 -13.08 18.02 0.39
C THR A 19 -12.05 16.93 0.10
N CYS A 20 -11.01 17.28 -0.65
CA CYS A 20 -9.87 16.41 -0.91
C CYS A 20 -9.25 15.83 0.39
N SER A 21 -9.08 16.69 1.40
CA SER A 21 -8.54 16.29 2.70
C SER A 21 -9.45 15.28 3.40
N GLU A 22 -10.78 15.53 3.42
CA GLU A 22 -11.74 14.58 4.00
C GLU A 22 -11.72 13.22 3.27
N ILE A 23 -11.63 13.22 1.94
CA ILE A 23 -11.53 12.00 1.14
C ILE A 23 -10.28 11.19 1.53
N ILE A 24 -9.12 11.84 1.64
CA ILE A 24 -7.88 11.18 2.03
C ILE A 24 -7.97 10.63 3.45
N VAL A 25 -8.50 11.39 4.40
CA VAL A 25 -8.72 10.93 5.78
C VAL A 25 -9.61 9.68 5.80
N ARG A 26 -10.71 9.67 5.03
CA ARG A 26 -11.58 8.48 4.95
C ARG A 26 -10.90 7.27 4.31
N ALA A 27 -10.10 7.48 3.26
CA ALA A 27 -9.31 6.43 2.65
C ALA A 27 -8.27 5.87 3.65
N ALA A 28 -7.55 6.74 4.35
CA ALA A 28 -6.54 6.38 5.35
C ALA A 28 -7.16 5.61 6.52
N LYS A 29 -8.29 6.07 7.03
CA LYS A 29 -9.04 5.40 8.08
C LYS A 29 -9.48 4.01 7.65
N LYS A 30 -10.04 3.90 6.43
CA LYS A 30 -10.47 2.62 5.88
C LYS A 30 -9.29 1.66 5.76
N SER A 31 -8.14 2.14 5.28
CA SER A 31 -6.90 1.36 5.22
C SER A 31 -6.46 0.85 6.60
N TYR A 32 -6.46 1.71 7.61
CA TYR A 32 -6.06 1.35 8.98
C TYR A 32 -6.88 0.19 9.55
N LEU A 33 -8.21 0.23 9.36
CA LEU A 33 -9.11 -0.80 9.88
C LEU A 33 -8.81 -2.22 9.34
N GLU A 34 -8.18 -2.34 8.16
CA GLU A 34 -7.81 -3.62 7.56
C GLU A 34 -6.60 -4.28 8.24
N PHE A 35 -5.75 -3.51 8.91
CA PHE A 35 -4.52 -4.02 9.52
C PHE A 35 -4.31 -3.60 10.97
N CYS A 36 -5.20 -2.82 11.59
CA CYS A 36 -5.02 -2.27 12.94
C CYS A 36 -4.69 -3.33 14.00
N ARG A 37 -5.17 -4.57 13.83
CA ARG A 37 -4.86 -5.72 14.71
C ARG A 37 -3.40 -6.16 14.65
N ARG A 38 -2.67 -5.78 13.61
CA ARG A 38 -1.24 -6.06 13.39
C ARG A 38 -0.35 -4.93 13.90
N VAL A 39 -0.92 -3.79 14.30
CA VAL A 39 -0.17 -2.68 14.92
C VAL A 39 0.16 -3.06 16.36
N SER A 40 1.46 -3.17 16.65
CA SER A 40 1.98 -3.51 17.98
C SER A 40 2.57 -2.28 18.66
N PHE A 41 2.51 -2.26 19.99
CA PHE A 41 3.11 -1.22 20.81
C PHE A 41 4.00 -1.89 21.85
N GLU A 42 5.20 -1.35 22.09
CA GLU A 42 6.11 -1.90 23.11
C GLU A 42 5.62 -1.64 24.54
N LYS A 43 4.77 -0.62 24.71
CA LYS A 43 4.16 -0.24 25.98
C LYS A 43 2.66 -0.50 25.94
N ASN A 44 2.07 -0.70 27.12
CA ASN A 44 0.61 -0.66 27.25
C ASN A 44 0.13 0.78 27.03
N ILE A 45 -0.50 0.99 25.88
CA ILE A 45 -1.06 2.29 25.50
C ILE A 45 -2.59 2.26 25.65
N SER A 46 -3.14 3.35 26.18
CA SER A 46 -4.58 3.53 26.33
C SER A 46 -5.31 3.55 24.97
N VAL A 47 -6.62 3.31 24.96
CA VAL A 47 -7.41 3.37 23.73
C VAL A 47 -7.41 4.78 23.14
N ASP A 48 -7.39 5.82 23.98
CA ASP A 48 -7.42 7.22 23.53
C ASP A 48 -6.10 7.65 22.90
N ASP A 49 -4.97 7.21 23.45
CA ASP A 49 -3.65 7.44 22.86
C ASP A 49 -3.54 6.72 21.50
N ARG A 50 -4.05 5.49 21.36
CA ARG A 50 -4.07 4.77 20.07
C ARG A 50 -4.85 5.54 19.01
N ARG A 51 -6.02 6.08 19.37
CA ARG A 51 -6.83 6.93 18.49
C ARG A 51 -6.12 8.23 18.14
N THR A 52 -5.31 8.76 19.04
CA THR A 52 -4.50 9.95 18.79
C THR A 52 -3.44 9.66 17.72
N PHE A 53 -2.71 8.55 17.82
CA PHE A 53 -1.75 8.15 16.77
C PHE A 53 -2.44 7.92 15.42
N GLU A 54 -3.61 7.26 15.41
CA GLU A 54 -4.41 7.07 14.20
C GLU A 54 -4.75 8.41 13.54
N PHE A 55 -5.28 9.34 14.32
CA PHE A 55 -5.66 10.67 13.84
C PHE A 55 -4.46 11.49 13.33
N GLU A 56 -3.29 11.39 13.98
CA GLU A 56 -2.09 12.08 13.51
C GLU A 56 -1.59 11.50 12.17
N VAL A 57 -1.65 10.19 11.97
CA VAL A 57 -1.32 9.59 10.66
C VAL A 57 -2.32 10.01 9.59
N GLU A 58 -3.62 10.01 9.89
CA GLU A 58 -4.66 10.49 8.96
C GLU A 58 -4.40 11.92 8.50
N LYS A 59 -4.08 12.83 9.43
CA LYS A 59 -3.71 14.22 9.11
C LYS A 59 -2.44 14.30 8.29
N LEU A 60 -1.41 13.52 8.65
CA LEU A 60 -0.14 13.48 7.95
C LEU A 60 -0.34 13.08 6.50
N LEU A 61 -1.11 12.01 6.25
CA LEU A 61 -1.43 11.55 4.90
C LEU A 61 -2.26 12.57 4.12
N ALA A 62 -3.25 13.20 4.76
CA ALA A 62 -4.05 14.26 4.13
C ALA A 62 -3.23 15.50 3.72
N ASN A 63 -2.10 15.76 4.40
CA ASN A 63 -1.18 16.83 4.05
C ASN A 63 -0.16 16.41 2.97
N MET A 64 0.43 15.23 3.10
CA MET A 64 1.55 14.81 2.26
C MET A 64 1.12 14.20 0.91
N ILE A 65 -0.01 13.49 0.84
CA ILE A 65 -0.47 12.84 -0.41
C ILE A 65 -0.75 13.84 -1.53
N PRO A 66 -1.44 14.98 -1.31
CA PRO A 66 -1.67 15.95 -2.39
C PRO A 66 -0.35 16.46 -3.00
N ARG A 67 0.63 16.78 -2.16
CA ARG A 67 1.97 17.24 -2.59
C ARG A 67 2.73 16.15 -3.34
N LEU A 68 2.71 14.92 -2.82
CA LEU A 68 3.28 13.76 -3.50
C LEU A 68 2.74 13.64 -4.93
N ILE A 69 1.42 13.76 -5.10
CA ILE A 69 0.79 13.61 -6.40
C ILE A 69 1.08 14.80 -7.33
N GLU A 70 1.05 16.02 -6.80
CA GLU A 70 1.40 17.22 -7.57
C GLU A 70 2.83 17.15 -8.10
N GLU A 71 3.79 16.77 -7.26
CA GLU A 71 5.21 16.65 -7.64
C GLU A 71 5.43 15.59 -8.73
N ILE A 72 4.88 14.37 -8.57
CA ILE A 72 5.09 13.28 -9.54
C ILE A 72 4.32 13.45 -10.86
N VAL A 73 3.35 14.37 -10.95
CA VAL A 73 2.65 14.66 -12.20
C VAL A 73 3.38 15.73 -13.01
N ASN A 74 4.19 16.57 -12.37
CA ASN A 74 4.83 17.74 -12.99
C ASN A 74 6.28 17.54 -13.41
N GLU A 75 6.96 16.46 -13.00
CA GLU A 75 8.36 16.16 -13.34
C GLU A 75 8.50 15.08 -14.45
N ASP A 76 9.70 14.94 -15.03
CA ASP A 76 10.09 13.81 -15.89
C ASP A 76 10.83 12.76 -15.02
N GLU A 77 10.74 11.46 -15.35
CA GLU A 77 11.35 10.33 -14.59
C GLU A 77 10.80 10.06 -13.16
N ASN A 78 9.47 10.15 -13.00
CA ASN A 78 8.79 10.22 -11.70
C ASN A 78 8.78 8.95 -10.83
N GLN A 79 9.35 7.82 -11.26
CA GLN A 79 9.37 6.63 -10.40
C GLN A 79 10.38 6.79 -9.25
N GLU A 80 11.59 7.27 -9.51
CA GLU A 80 12.60 7.46 -8.46
C GLU A 80 12.17 8.55 -7.46
N LEU A 81 11.54 9.62 -7.97
CA LEU A 81 10.91 10.64 -7.14
C LEU A 81 9.81 10.04 -6.27
N PHE A 82 8.91 9.24 -6.84
CA PHE A 82 7.86 8.56 -6.08
C PHE A 82 8.45 7.64 -5.01
N ASP A 83 9.44 6.81 -5.35
CA ASP A 83 10.08 5.88 -4.41
C ASP A 83 10.70 6.63 -3.21
N ARG A 84 11.40 7.75 -3.48
CA ARG A 84 11.98 8.62 -2.43
C ARG A 84 10.91 9.27 -1.56
N LYS A 85 9.88 9.88 -2.16
CA LYS A 85 8.81 10.57 -1.43
C LYS A 85 7.93 9.61 -0.65
N HIS A 86 7.67 8.43 -1.21
CA HIS A 86 6.99 7.33 -0.53
C HIS A 86 7.76 6.93 0.74
N ASN A 87 9.09 6.78 0.62
CA ASN A 87 9.95 6.50 1.76
C ASN A 87 9.90 7.61 2.82
N GLU A 88 9.99 8.89 2.43
CA GLU A 88 9.85 10.04 3.33
C GLU A 88 8.53 10.00 4.11
N ILE A 89 7.40 9.68 3.45
CA ILE A 89 6.10 9.56 4.12
C ILE A 89 6.08 8.38 5.09
N CYS A 90 6.63 7.22 4.70
CA CYS A 90 6.70 6.06 5.58
C CYS A 90 7.51 6.34 6.85
N GLU A 91 8.68 6.96 6.71
CA GLU A 91 9.49 7.41 7.86
C GLU A 91 8.73 8.40 8.74
N ALA A 92 7.96 9.32 8.14
CA ALA A 92 7.14 10.25 8.91
C ALA A 92 6.01 9.54 9.69
N ILE A 93 5.39 8.50 9.13
CA ILE A 93 4.43 7.63 9.84
C ILE A 93 5.13 6.91 11.00
N ILE A 94 6.30 6.32 10.78
CA ILE A 94 7.08 5.63 11.83
C ILE A 94 7.38 6.58 12.99
N ASN A 95 7.80 7.81 12.67
CA ASN A 95 8.16 8.83 13.65
C ASN A 95 7.00 9.23 14.57
N ILE A 96 5.74 9.17 14.12
CA ILE A 96 4.54 9.40 14.95
C ILE A 96 4.51 8.43 16.15
N TYR A 97 5.02 7.22 15.99
CA TYR A 97 5.02 6.17 17.02
C TYR A 97 6.33 6.08 17.82
N SER A 98 7.33 6.92 17.54
CA SER A 98 8.67 6.85 18.15
C SER A 98 8.65 6.86 19.69
N GLY A 99 7.74 7.61 20.31
CA GLY A 99 7.62 7.67 21.78
C GLY A 99 7.11 6.37 22.45
N VAL A 100 6.59 5.43 21.66
CA VAL A 100 5.88 4.23 22.14
C VAL A 100 6.39 2.92 21.56
N GLY A 101 7.66 2.93 21.11
CA GLY A 101 8.35 1.76 20.55
C GLY A 101 8.44 1.76 19.02
N GLY A 102 7.96 2.82 18.37
CA GLY A 102 7.99 2.93 16.91
C GLY A 102 6.97 2.03 16.21
N GLN A 103 7.01 2.04 14.88
CA GLN A 103 6.38 1.06 14.00
C GLN A 103 7.42 0.63 12.96
N SER A 104 7.23 -0.56 12.40
CA SER A 104 8.07 -1.02 11.29
C SER A 104 7.72 -0.29 10.00
N TYR A 105 8.65 -0.34 9.05
CA TYR A 105 8.40 0.08 7.68
C TYR A 105 7.24 -0.71 7.04
N GLY A 106 7.16 -2.01 7.34
CA GLY A 106 6.08 -2.90 6.93
C GLY A 106 4.67 -2.40 7.25
N ILE A 107 4.46 -1.82 8.44
CA ILE A 107 3.18 -1.22 8.84
C ILE A 107 2.96 0.12 8.14
N ALA A 108 3.99 0.97 8.09
CA ALA A 108 3.91 2.30 7.47
C ALA A 108 3.58 2.22 5.96
N GLN A 109 4.29 1.37 5.21
CA GLN A 109 4.03 1.17 3.78
C GLN A 109 2.62 0.63 3.54
N ARG A 110 2.12 -0.26 4.42
CA ARG A 110 0.80 -0.85 4.25
C ARG A 110 -0.27 0.22 4.37
N TRP A 111 -0.13 1.13 5.32
CA TRP A 111 -1.07 2.25 5.48
C TRP A 111 -1.06 3.15 4.24
N LEU A 112 0.12 3.59 3.80
CA LEU A 112 0.24 4.49 2.65
C LEU A 112 -0.26 3.82 1.36
N ASN A 113 0.22 2.62 1.04
CA ASN A 113 -0.12 1.93 -0.20
C ASN A 113 -1.60 1.57 -0.29
N LEU A 114 -2.18 1.08 0.81
CA LEU A 114 -3.62 0.77 0.83
C LEU A 114 -4.46 2.05 0.75
N THR A 115 -3.97 3.18 1.29
CA THR A 115 -4.63 4.48 1.14
C THR A 115 -4.61 4.94 -0.30
N LEU A 116 -3.47 4.85 -0.99
CA LEU A 116 -3.36 5.17 -2.41
C LEU A 116 -4.25 4.27 -3.28
N MET A 117 -4.29 2.96 -2.97
CA MET A 117 -5.18 2.01 -3.64
C MET A 117 -6.67 2.36 -3.41
N ASN A 118 -7.06 2.71 -2.18
CA ASN A 118 -8.40 3.20 -1.87
C ASN A 118 -8.73 4.50 -2.62
N LEU A 119 -7.78 5.43 -2.74
CA LEU A 119 -7.96 6.66 -3.51
C LEU A 119 -8.17 6.39 -5.00
N VAL A 120 -7.54 5.36 -5.57
CA VAL A 120 -7.81 4.91 -6.95
C VAL A 120 -9.24 4.40 -7.10
N VAL A 121 -9.73 3.60 -6.15
CA VAL A 121 -11.13 3.12 -6.14
C VAL A 121 -12.09 4.29 -6.00
N ILE A 122 -11.83 5.20 -5.07
CA ILE A 122 -12.67 6.38 -4.82
C ILE A 122 -12.70 7.28 -6.07
N SER A 123 -11.55 7.62 -6.64
CA SER A 123 -11.42 8.45 -7.85
C SER A 123 -12.15 7.83 -9.04
N SER A 124 -12.11 6.50 -9.20
CA SER A 124 -12.82 5.80 -10.27
C SER A 124 -14.36 5.83 -10.12
N ASN A 125 -14.85 6.10 -8.90
CA ASN A 125 -16.28 6.18 -8.59
C ASN A 125 -16.79 7.62 -8.43
N LEU A 126 -15.89 8.60 -8.31
CA LEU A 126 -16.20 10.02 -8.35
C LEU A 126 -16.23 10.51 -9.81
N GLU A 127 -17.17 11.39 -10.13
CA GLU A 127 -17.27 12.00 -11.47
C GLU A 127 -16.21 13.09 -11.73
N ALA A 128 -15.32 13.36 -10.75
CA ALA A 128 -14.29 14.39 -10.82
C ALA A 128 -12.94 13.88 -10.27
N ASP A 129 -11.88 14.14 -11.04
CA ASP A 129 -10.50 13.74 -10.70
C ASP A 129 -9.75 14.87 -9.96
N TYR A 130 -10.16 15.14 -8.72
CA TYR A 130 -9.66 16.26 -7.90
C TYR A 130 -8.16 16.20 -7.57
N LEU A 131 -7.55 15.03 -7.66
CA LEU A 131 -6.18 14.75 -7.22
C LEU A 131 -5.29 14.28 -8.37
N HIS A 132 -5.76 14.25 -9.62
CA HIS A 132 -5.01 13.66 -10.74
C HIS A 132 -4.55 12.21 -10.48
N ILE A 133 -5.33 11.45 -9.71
CA ILE A 133 -4.99 10.08 -9.28
C ILE A 133 -4.77 9.19 -10.50
N LYS A 134 -5.57 9.39 -11.56
CA LYS A 134 -5.46 8.63 -12.80
C LYS A 134 -4.10 8.82 -13.49
N ASN A 135 -3.49 10.00 -13.37
CA ASN A 135 -2.19 10.29 -13.96
C ASN A 135 -1.03 9.76 -13.09
N ALA A 136 -1.24 9.75 -11.77
CA ALA A 136 -0.26 9.32 -10.78
C ALA A 136 -0.18 7.80 -10.58
N ARG A 137 -1.31 7.07 -10.70
CA ARG A 137 -1.43 5.67 -10.27
C ARG A 137 -0.41 4.70 -10.87
N LYS A 138 0.14 5.00 -12.06
CA LYS A 138 1.19 4.19 -12.70
C LYS A 138 2.48 4.09 -11.87
N TYR A 139 2.73 5.04 -10.98
CA TYR A 139 3.91 5.07 -10.11
C TYR A 139 3.68 4.39 -8.75
N PHE A 140 2.42 4.15 -8.38
CA PHE A 140 2.07 3.68 -7.04
C PHE A 140 2.62 2.27 -6.79
N HIS A 141 3.13 2.10 -5.57
CA HIS A 141 3.59 0.81 -5.05
C HIS A 141 2.40 -0.10 -4.75
N VAL A 142 2.62 -1.40 -4.87
CA VAL A 142 1.62 -2.40 -4.46
C VAL A 142 1.67 -2.53 -2.94
N PRO A 143 0.53 -2.62 -2.23
CA PRO A 143 0.55 -2.89 -0.79
C PRO A 143 1.23 -4.23 -0.52
N VAL A 144 2.28 -4.25 0.29
CA VAL A 144 2.85 -5.53 0.73
C VAL A 144 1.97 -6.05 1.86
N GLU A 145 1.20 -7.09 1.56
CA GLU A 145 0.40 -7.87 2.49
C GLU A 145 0.37 -9.33 2.06
N GLN A 146 -0.23 -10.20 2.88
CA GLN A 146 -0.12 -11.66 2.72
C GLN A 146 -0.60 -12.17 1.34
N TYR A 147 -1.74 -11.72 0.83
CA TYR A 147 -2.30 -12.23 -0.42
C TYR A 147 -1.48 -11.82 -1.64
N LEU A 148 -1.11 -10.54 -1.74
CA LEU A 148 -0.27 -10.02 -2.81
C LEU A 148 1.15 -10.59 -2.76
N LEU A 149 1.69 -10.80 -1.56
CA LEU A 149 2.99 -11.46 -1.39
C LEU A 149 2.92 -12.91 -1.90
N GLU A 150 1.88 -13.65 -1.52
CA GLU A 150 1.68 -15.03 -1.95
C GLU A 150 1.45 -15.13 -3.47
N ALA A 151 0.65 -14.23 -4.04
CA ALA A 151 0.43 -14.13 -5.49
C ALA A 151 1.74 -13.86 -6.24
N ALA A 152 2.51 -12.87 -5.77
CA ALA A 152 3.75 -12.48 -6.40
C ALA A 152 4.79 -13.60 -6.32
N THR A 153 4.88 -14.31 -5.19
CA THR A 153 6.07 -15.12 -4.85
C THR A 153 5.79 -16.61 -4.65
N THR A 154 4.66 -17.11 -5.14
CA THR A 154 4.40 -18.56 -5.17
C THR A 154 5.40 -19.31 -6.06
N ARG A 155 5.91 -20.44 -5.57
CA ARG A 155 6.79 -21.35 -6.33
C ARG A 155 6.05 -22.10 -7.44
N TYR A 156 4.75 -22.35 -7.24
CA TYR A 156 3.97 -23.17 -8.15
C TYR A 156 3.50 -22.33 -9.34
N LYS A 157 4.00 -22.67 -10.53
CA LYS A 157 3.50 -22.09 -11.79
C LYS A 157 2.02 -22.42 -11.94
N ASN A 158 1.24 -21.46 -12.40
CA ASN A 158 -0.22 -21.57 -12.62
C ASN A 158 -1.06 -21.82 -11.36
N ARG A 159 -0.52 -21.61 -10.15
CA ARG A 159 -1.35 -21.61 -8.94
C ARG A 159 -2.37 -20.49 -8.96
N PHE A 160 -1.95 -19.33 -9.46
CA PHE A 160 -2.77 -18.15 -9.66
C PHE A 160 -2.61 -17.70 -11.11
N GLN A 161 -3.72 -17.36 -11.75
CA GLN A 161 -3.76 -16.71 -13.07
C GLN A 161 -2.92 -15.44 -13.08
N HIS A 162 -2.96 -14.66 -12.00
CA HIS A 162 -2.20 -13.42 -11.84
C HIS A 162 -0.88 -13.60 -11.06
N GLY A 163 -0.43 -14.84 -10.85
CA GLY A 163 0.81 -15.13 -10.13
C GLY A 163 2.07 -14.69 -10.89
N LEU A 164 3.00 -13.98 -10.22
CA LEU A 164 4.24 -13.49 -10.86
C LEU A 164 5.41 -14.47 -10.77
N ASN A 165 5.31 -15.48 -9.90
CA ASN A 165 6.35 -16.49 -9.65
C ASN A 165 7.75 -15.86 -9.42
N LEU A 166 7.81 -14.89 -8.51
CA LEU A 166 9.00 -14.18 -8.09
C LEU A 166 9.64 -14.84 -6.86
N LYS A 167 10.96 -15.03 -6.88
CA LYS A 167 11.73 -15.46 -5.71
C LYS A 167 12.12 -14.25 -4.84
N TYR A 168 11.11 -13.50 -4.39
CA TYR A 168 11.25 -12.17 -3.75
C TYR A 168 10.44 -12.03 -2.44
N ALA A 169 10.21 -13.13 -1.73
CA ALA A 169 9.70 -13.11 -0.37
C ALA A 169 10.85 -13.24 0.62
N PRO A 170 11.10 -12.26 1.51
CA PRO A 170 12.16 -12.35 2.49
C PRO A 170 11.89 -13.51 3.44
N LEU A 171 12.90 -14.35 3.67
CA LEU A 171 12.90 -15.36 4.71
C LEU A 171 13.06 -14.70 6.08
N LYS A 172 12.56 -15.33 7.14
CA LYS A 172 12.77 -14.86 8.50
C LYS A 172 14.25 -14.66 8.80
N HIS A 173 14.56 -13.49 9.34
CA HIS A 173 15.91 -13.09 9.73
C HIS A 173 15.85 -12.23 10.99
N ASP A 174 16.96 -12.19 11.73
CA ASP A 174 17.07 -11.40 12.96
C ASP A 174 17.68 -10.01 12.71
N LYS A 175 18.25 -9.76 11.51
CA LYS A 175 18.98 -8.53 11.18
C LYS A 175 18.68 -8.10 9.75
N ALA A 176 18.30 -6.82 9.61
CA ALA A 176 17.91 -6.19 8.35
C ALA A 176 18.96 -6.21 7.21
N TYR A 177 20.22 -6.56 7.48
CA TYR A 177 21.28 -6.65 6.45
C TYR A 177 21.66 -8.07 6.05
N SER A 178 21.01 -9.09 6.65
CA SER A 178 21.28 -10.50 6.38
C SER A 178 20.07 -11.23 5.79
N TYR A 179 19.07 -10.49 5.30
CA TYR A 179 17.89 -11.10 4.72
C TYR A 179 18.23 -11.80 3.41
N GLN A 180 17.46 -12.85 3.11
CA GLN A 180 17.52 -13.55 1.84
C GLN A 180 16.11 -13.62 1.27
N MET A 181 15.98 -13.28 -0.01
CA MET A 181 14.76 -13.46 -0.78
C MET A 181 14.60 -14.92 -1.24
N ASP A 182 13.40 -15.47 -1.07
CA ASP A 182 13.00 -16.80 -1.52
C ASP A 182 11.54 -16.81 -2.03
N TRP A 183 10.99 -17.99 -2.27
CA TRP A 183 9.57 -18.19 -2.52
C TRP A 183 8.76 -17.98 -1.24
N PHE A 184 7.49 -17.61 -1.38
CA PHE A 184 6.56 -17.62 -0.25
C PHE A 184 6.49 -19.03 0.35
N CYS A 185 6.79 -19.12 1.64
CA CYS A 185 6.72 -20.35 2.41
C CYS A 185 6.12 -20.05 3.78
N PRO A 186 4.87 -20.49 4.05
CA PRO A 186 4.21 -20.28 5.33
C PRO A 186 5.11 -20.69 6.51
N GLY A 187 5.21 -19.82 7.50
CA GLY A 187 6.05 -20.04 8.69
C GLY A 187 7.55 -19.75 8.51
N LYS A 188 8.06 -19.71 7.28
CA LYS A 188 9.47 -19.37 6.97
C LYS A 188 9.64 -17.97 6.40
N THR A 189 8.66 -17.46 5.66
CA THR A 189 8.65 -16.07 5.16
C THR A 189 8.50 -15.09 6.32
N GLN A 190 9.28 -14.01 6.30
CA GLN A 190 9.19 -12.89 7.22
C GLN A 190 7.81 -12.24 7.07
N PRO A 191 7.02 -12.14 8.16
CA PRO A 191 5.75 -11.40 8.11
C PRO A 191 5.98 -9.96 7.66
N PHE A 192 5.11 -9.45 6.77
CA PHE A 192 5.28 -8.11 6.18
C PHE A 192 5.33 -7.01 7.25
N GLU A 193 4.73 -7.24 8.42
CA GLU A 193 4.77 -6.34 9.58
C GLU A 193 6.17 -6.11 10.12
N TYR A 194 7.15 -6.92 9.74
CA TYR A 194 8.53 -6.80 10.21
C TYR A 194 9.50 -6.53 9.08
N TRP A 195 8.99 -6.14 7.90
CA TRP A 195 9.86 -5.75 6.81
C TRP A 195 10.43 -4.37 7.06
N GLU A 196 11.69 -4.21 6.71
CA GLU A 196 12.37 -2.94 6.62
C GLU A 196 12.43 -2.44 5.17
N TYR A 197 12.81 -1.17 4.98
CA TYR A 197 12.86 -0.55 3.66
C TYR A 197 13.60 -1.36 2.58
N PRO A 198 14.78 -1.98 2.84
CA PRO A 198 15.51 -2.74 1.81
C PRO A 198 14.70 -3.91 1.24
N GLU A 199 14.06 -4.70 2.09
CA GLU A 199 13.24 -5.84 1.67
C GLU A 199 12.03 -5.36 0.86
N TYR A 200 11.39 -4.30 1.35
CA TYR A 200 10.24 -3.70 0.71
C TYR A 200 10.56 -3.18 -0.70
N ILE A 201 11.60 -2.36 -0.85
CA ILE A 201 11.90 -1.73 -2.13
C ILE A 201 12.41 -2.75 -3.15
N GLU A 202 13.16 -3.76 -2.71
CA GLU A 202 13.59 -4.88 -3.56
C GLU A 202 12.37 -5.65 -4.10
N PHE A 203 11.36 -5.91 -3.27
CA PHE A 203 10.10 -6.51 -3.72
C PHE A 203 9.35 -5.62 -4.72
N GLN A 204 9.24 -4.30 -4.46
CA GLN A 204 8.57 -3.37 -5.38
C GLN A 204 9.26 -3.34 -6.75
N TYR A 205 10.60 -3.30 -6.77
CA TYR A 205 11.37 -3.37 -8.01
C TYR A 205 11.13 -4.68 -8.76
N ALA A 206 11.13 -5.81 -8.06
CA ALA A 206 10.88 -7.11 -8.67
C ALA A 206 9.50 -7.21 -9.31
N VAL A 207 8.45 -6.75 -8.62
CA VAL A 207 7.08 -6.70 -9.15
C VAL A 207 7.02 -5.83 -10.40
N ARG A 208 7.50 -4.58 -10.32
CA ARG A 208 7.47 -3.65 -11.46
C ARG A 208 8.23 -4.18 -12.67
N ASN A 209 9.42 -4.73 -12.46
CA ASN A 209 10.22 -5.29 -13.55
C ASN A 209 9.53 -6.50 -14.17
N LYS A 210 8.92 -7.35 -13.35
CA LYS A 210 8.21 -8.52 -13.87
C LYS A 210 7.02 -8.15 -14.73
N LEU A 211 6.26 -7.14 -14.32
CA LEU A 211 5.09 -6.66 -15.06
C LEU A 211 5.46 -6.07 -16.43
N LYS A 212 6.68 -5.55 -16.61
CA LYS A 212 7.18 -5.11 -17.93
C LYS A 212 7.45 -6.28 -18.89
N GLU A 213 7.73 -7.48 -18.36
CA GLU A 213 7.99 -8.69 -19.16
C GLU A 213 6.72 -9.48 -19.49
N VAL A 214 5.62 -9.19 -18.79
CA VAL A 214 4.36 -9.90 -18.97
C VAL A 214 3.83 -9.65 -20.40
N PRO A 215 3.43 -10.71 -21.14
CA PRO A 215 2.97 -10.52 -22.51
C PRO A 215 1.71 -9.63 -22.56
N ILE A 216 1.59 -8.87 -23.66
CA ILE A 216 0.55 -7.85 -23.89
C ILE A 216 -0.88 -8.40 -23.66
N ASN A 217 -1.10 -9.70 -23.81
CA ASN A 217 -2.40 -10.34 -23.62
C ASN A 217 -2.86 -10.48 -22.15
N GLN A 218 -1.98 -10.40 -21.16
CA GLN A 218 -2.37 -10.30 -19.74
C GLN A 218 -2.76 -8.87 -19.32
N ASN A 219 -2.35 -7.88 -20.12
CA ASN A 219 -2.81 -6.48 -20.15
C ASN A 219 -3.02 -5.84 -18.76
N TYR A 220 -1.92 -5.66 -18.02
CA TYR A 220 -1.91 -4.81 -16.83
C TYR A 220 -1.61 -3.37 -17.23
N CYS A 221 -2.45 -2.43 -16.83
CA CYS A 221 -2.19 -1.00 -17.06
C CYS A 221 -1.03 -0.48 -16.21
N ASP A 222 -0.91 -0.98 -14.99
CA ASP A 222 0.10 -0.61 -13.99
C ASP A 222 0.18 -1.67 -12.88
N SER A 223 1.09 -1.48 -11.93
CA SER A 223 1.27 -2.37 -10.79
C SER A 223 0.01 -2.51 -9.93
N LEU A 224 -0.80 -1.46 -9.83
CA LEU A 224 -2.05 -1.53 -9.07
C LEU A 224 -3.13 -2.33 -9.80
N ASP A 225 -3.22 -2.28 -11.12
CA ASP A 225 -4.13 -3.14 -11.87
C ASP A 225 -3.83 -4.63 -11.63
N TRP A 226 -2.54 -5.00 -11.61
CA TRP A 226 -2.13 -6.34 -11.19
C TRP A 226 -2.53 -6.62 -9.72
N ALA A 227 -2.33 -5.67 -8.82
CA ALA A 227 -2.67 -5.83 -7.41
C ALA A 227 -4.18 -6.04 -7.20
N PHE A 228 -5.05 -5.25 -7.85
CA PHE A 228 -6.50 -5.45 -7.76
C PHE A 228 -6.91 -6.86 -8.21
N LYS A 229 -6.43 -7.29 -9.38
CA LYS A 229 -6.75 -8.61 -9.94
C LYS A 229 -6.24 -9.76 -9.06
N SER A 230 -5.00 -9.67 -8.61
CA SER A 230 -4.37 -10.69 -7.76
C SER A 230 -5.02 -10.77 -6.39
N PHE A 231 -5.33 -9.62 -5.77
CA PHE A 231 -5.99 -9.59 -4.47
C PHE A 231 -7.36 -10.27 -4.53
N ILE A 232 -8.17 -9.95 -5.54
CA ILE A 232 -9.48 -10.58 -5.74
C ILE A 232 -9.33 -12.09 -5.91
N GLU A 233 -8.41 -12.53 -6.78
CA GLU A 233 -8.16 -13.95 -7.03
C GLU A 233 -7.77 -14.71 -5.76
N VAL A 234 -6.76 -14.24 -5.04
CA VAL A 234 -6.25 -14.94 -3.85
C VAL A 234 -7.25 -14.90 -2.70
N SER A 235 -8.03 -13.82 -2.56
CA SER A 235 -9.05 -13.71 -1.50
C SER A 235 -10.20 -14.71 -1.64
N GLN A 236 -10.36 -15.32 -2.83
CA GLN A 236 -11.41 -16.29 -3.14
C GLN A 236 -10.89 -17.75 -3.18
N ALA A 237 -9.58 -17.95 -3.09
CA ALA A 237 -8.91 -19.24 -3.20
C ALA A 237 -8.83 -19.99 -1.86
#